data_AF-F5BZ34-F1
#
_entry.id   AF-F5BZ34-F1
#
_cell.length_a   1.000
_cell.length_b   1.000
_cell.length_c   1.000
_cell.angle_alpha   90.00
_cell.angle_beta   90.00
_cell.angle_gamma   90.00
#
_symmetry.space_group_name_H-M   'P 1'
#
loop_
_entity.id
_entity.type
_entity.pdbx_description
1 polymer ?
#
loop_
_entity_poly.entity_id
_entity_poly.type
_entity_poly.pdbx_seq_one_letter_code
_entity_poly.pdbx_strand_id
1 'polypeptide(L)'
;CHNDAECQVINDSHRGDVFTQYICKCPHGHTGIHCEIVCSMPLGMETGAIADSQISASSLHLGFMGLQRWAPELARLHRTGIVNAWTSSNYDRNPWIQVNLLRKMRVTGVVTQGASRAGSAEYLKTFRVAYSVDGRKFQFVQNTEGSGDKVFVGNMDNNGLKVNLFDIPLEVQYVRLVPVICHRGCTLRFELLGCELNGCAEPLGLKDSTIPDKQITASSFYKTWGLSAFSWYPFYARLDNQGKFNAWTAQTNSASEWLQIDLGSLRRVTGIITQGARDFGHIQYVAAYRVAYS
;
A
#
# COMPACT_ATOMS: atom_id res chain seq x y z
N CYS A 1 20.20 13.09 13.36
CA CYS A 1 19.16 12.77 12.35
C CYS A 1 19.62 11.52 11.59
N HIS A 2 18.70 10.64 11.23
CA HIS A 2 18.95 9.40 10.47
C HIS A 2 18.59 9.59 8.98
N ASN A 3 18.99 8.64 8.13
CA ASN A 3 18.61 8.58 6.71
C ASN A 3 18.92 9.89 5.94
N ASP A 4 20.12 10.43 6.07
CA ASP A 4 20.57 11.67 5.40
C ASP A 4 19.72 12.92 5.69
N ALA A 5 18.96 12.93 6.78
CA ALA A 5 18.16 14.07 7.20
C ALA A 5 19.03 15.24 7.70
N GLU A 6 18.66 16.47 7.30
CA GLU A 6 19.36 17.69 7.72
C GLU A 6 19.00 18.06 9.16
N CYS A 7 20.02 18.35 9.96
CA CYS A 7 19.85 18.83 11.33
C CYS A 7 19.77 20.35 11.35
N GLN A 8 18.66 20.90 11.85
CA GLN A 8 18.49 22.34 12.06
C GLN A 8 18.43 22.65 13.56
N VAL A 9 19.37 23.44 14.04
CA VAL A 9 19.41 23.88 15.44
C VAL A 9 18.43 25.05 15.63
N ILE A 10 17.54 24.96 16.61
CA ILE A 10 16.41 25.89 16.80
C ILE A 10 16.83 27.09 17.66
N ASN A 11 17.80 26.93 18.57
CA ASN A 11 18.26 28.04 19.42
C ASN A 11 19.67 27.78 19.97
N ASP A 12 20.57 28.75 19.84
CA ASP A 12 21.96 28.71 20.35
C ASP A 12 22.15 29.66 21.56
N SER A 13 21.08 30.02 22.26
CA SER A 13 21.08 31.09 23.26
C SER A 13 21.34 30.66 24.71
N HIS A 14 21.78 29.43 24.96
CA HIS A 14 22.08 28.95 26.32
C HIS A 14 23.56 28.65 26.55
N ARG A 15 24.15 29.42 27.48
CA ARG A 15 25.52 29.26 27.98
C ARG A 15 25.48 28.34 29.22
N GLY A 16 25.76 27.05 29.02
CA GLY A 16 25.79 26.00 30.07
C GLY A 16 25.37 24.62 29.54
N ASP A 17 25.48 23.57 30.37
CA ASP A 17 25.18 22.14 30.08
C ASP A 17 23.69 21.84 29.82
N VAL A 18 23.06 22.56 28.89
CA VAL A 18 21.68 22.32 28.44
C VAL A 18 21.73 21.95 26.96
N PHE A 19 21.22 20.76 26.63
CA PHE A 19 21.20 20.23 25.26
C PHE A 19 20.57 21.23 24.28
N THR A 20 21.33 21.60 23.25
CA THR A 20 20.87 22.47 22.17
C THR A 20 19.67 21.81 21.47
N GLN A 21 18.53 22.49 21.40
CA GLN A 21 17.34 21.96 20.74
C GLN A 21 17.57 21.93 19.23
N TYR A 22 17.32 20.77 18.61
CA TYR A 22 17.43 20.57 17.17
C TYR A 22 16.17 19.90 16.61
N ILE A 23 15.84 20.23 15.37
CA ILE A 23 14.82 19.57 14.55
C ILE A 23 15.50 18.93 13.36
N CYS A 24 15.13 17.68 13.07
CA CYS A 24 15.56 17.00 11.86
C CYS A 24 14.56 17.26 10.73
N LYS A 25 15.04 17.76 9.60
CA LYS A 25 14.28 17.83 8.36
C LYS A 25 14.40 16.50 7.61
N CYS A 26 13.31 15.76 7.58
CA CYS A 26 13.28 14.44 6.96
C CYS A 26 13.22 14.52 5.43
N PRO A 27 13.98 13.67 4.72
CA PRO A 27 13.83 13.52 3.27
C PRO A 27 12.48 12.88 2.93
N HIS A 28 12.11 12.96 1.66
CA HIS A 28 10.84 12.42 1.17
C HIS A 28 10.68 10.94 1.55
N GLY A 29 9.48 10.56 2.00
CA GLY A 29 9.19 9.19 2.43
C GLY A 29 9.67 8.83 3.83
N HIS A 30 10.26 9.75 4.59
CA HIS A 30 10.72 9.51 5.97
C HIS A 30 10.00 10.43 6.97
N THR A 31 9.76 9.92 8.18
CA THR A 31 9.08 10.64 9.27
C THR A 31 9.69 10.28 10.62
N GLY A 32 9.30 10.98 11.69
CA GLY A 32 9.84 10.78 13.05
C GLY A 32 10.65 11.98 13.52
N ILE A 33 11.01 12.00 14.81
CA ILE A 33 11.76 13.12 15.41
C ILE A 33 13.18 13.18 14.85
N HIS A 34 13.73 12.03 14.50
CA HIS A 34 15.06 11.86 13.92
C HIS A 34 15.01 11.29 12.49
N CYS A 35 13.84 11.25 11.85
CA CYS A 35 13.62 10.71 10.50
C CYS A 35 13.91 9.20 10.39
N GLU A 36 13.64 8.48 11.48
CA GLU A 36 13.87 7.05 11.65
C GLU A 36 12.80 6.16 11.01
N ILE A 37 11.59 6.67 10.78
CA ILE A 37 10.44 5.90 10.29
C ILE A 37 10.31 6.04 8.77
N VAL A 38 10.30 4.92 8.05
CA VAL A 38 10.00 4.91 6.61
C VAL A 38 8.49 4.93 6.40
N CYS A 39 7.97 6.02 5.85
CA CYS A 39 6.54 6.26 5.65
C CYS A 39 6.16 6.29 4.17
N SER A 40 6.75 5.43 3.35
CA SER A 40 6.45 5.32 1.91
C SER A 40 5.96 3.93 1.52
N MET A 41 5.34 3.21 2.46
CA MET A 41 4.86 1.85 2.25
C MET A 41 3.52 1.85 1.52
N PRO A 42 3.23 0.83 0.67
CA PRO A 42 1.93 0.70 0.03
C PRO A 42 0.82 0.52 1.08
N LEU A 43 -0.24 1.32 0.98
CA LEU A 43 -1.37 1.29 1.91
C LEU A 43 -2.35 0.14 1.61
N GLY A 44 -2.25 -0.48 0.43
CA GLY A 44 -2.88 -1.76 0.15
C GLY A 44 -3.96 -1.75 -0.93
N MET A 45 -3.85 -0.86 -1.92
CA MET A 45 -4.63 -0.96 -3.14
C MET A 45 -4.27 -2.24 -3.91
N GLU A 46 -2.99 -2.57 -4.06
CA GLU A 46 -2.53 -3.78 -4.76
C GLU A 46 -2.83 -5.06 -3.95
N THR A 47 -2.50 -5.04 -2.65
CA THR A 47 -2.59 -6.21 -1.78
C THR A 47 -4.02 -6.58 -1.38
N GLY A 48 -4.99 -5.67 -1.58
CA GLY A 48 -6.38 -5.87 -1.17
C GLY A 48 -6.66 -5.49 0.29
N ALA A 49 -5.68 -4.97 1.04
CA ALA A 49 -5.93 -4.48 2.39
C ALA A 49 -6.89 -3.28 2.41
N ILE A 50 -6.93 -2.49 1.33
CA ILE A 50 -8.01 -1.55 1.05
C ILE A 50 -9.11 -2.33 0.33
N ALA A 51 -10.26 -2.49 0.98
CA ALA A 51 -11.40 -3.22 0.45
C ALA A 51 -12.10 -2.47 -0.70
N ASP A 52 -12.80 -3.22 -1.54
CA ASP A 52 -13.57 -2.67 -2.68
C ASP A 52 -14.58 -1.60 -2.24
N SER A 53 -15.22 -1.78 -1.08
CA SER A 53 -16.17 -0.82 -0.50
C SER A 53 -15.54 0.51 -0.09
N GLN A 54 -14.22 0.58 0.04
CA GLN A 54 -13.49 1.79 0.39
C GLN A 54 -13.18 2.67 -0.83
N ILE A 55 -13.39 2.16 -2.04
CA ILE A 55 -13.01 2.82 -3.29
C ILE A 55 -14.27 3.31 -4.00
N SER A 56 -14.33 4.59 -4.34
CA SER A 56 -15.46 5.20 -5.04
C SER A 56 -14.99 6.14 -6.15
N ALA A 57 -15.85 6.42 -7.13
CA ALA A 57 -15.52 7.35 -8.21
C ALA A 57 -16.74 8.18 -8.61
N SER A 58 -16.50 9.27 -9.32
CA SER A 58 -17.54 10.13 -9.90
C SER A 58 -18.36 9.41 -10.95
N SER A 59 -17.69 8.61 -11.78
CA SER A 59 -18.26 7.92 -12.92
C SER A 59 -17.42 6.70 -13.29
N LEU A 60 -17.99 5.85 -14.12
CA LEU A 60 -17.32 4.68 -14.67
C LEU A 60 -17.65 4.53 -16.15
N HIS A 61 -16.75 3.92 -16.90
CA HIS A 61 -16.95 3.58 -18.29
C HIS A 61 -17.55 2.18 -18.45
N LEU A 62 -18.58 2.06 -19.28
CA LEU A 62 -19.18 0.79 -19.72
C LEU A 62 -18.84 0.56 -21.20
N GLY A 63 -18.05 -0.47 -21.48
CA GLY A 63 -17.70 -0.91 -22.83
C GLY A 63 -18.52 -2.14 -23.27
N PHE A 64 -18.50 -2.41 -24.58
CA PHE A 64 -19.13 -3.59 -25.24
C PHE A 64 -20.52 -3.97 -24.67
N MET A 65 -21.56 -3.21 -25.04
CA MET A 65 -22.95 -3.44 -24.58
C MET A 65 -23.11 -3.56 -23.05
N GLY A 66 -22.23 -2.92 -22.27
CA GLY A 66 -22.26 -2.94 -20.81
C GLY A 66 -21.52 -4.13 -20.15
N LEU A 67 -20.93 -5.03 -20.94
CA LEU A 67 -20.20 -6.19 -20.43
C LEU A 67 -18.80 -5.85 -19.90
N GLN A 68 -18.20 -4.76 -20.37
CA GLN A 68 -16.89 -4.29 -19.88
C GLN A 68 -17.08 -3.14 -18.89
N ARG A 69 -17.14 -3.46 -17.60
CA ARG A 69 -17.34 -2.47 -16.53
C ARG A 69 -16.01 -2.03 -15.93
N TRP A 70 -15.54 -0.84 -16.32
CA TRP A 70 -14.28 -0.25 -15.83
C TRP A 70 -14.47 0.45 -14.48
N ALA A 71 -14.80 -0.37 -13.48
CA ALA A 71 -15.26 0.07 -12.17
C ALA A 71 -14.09 0.54 -11.27
N PRO A 72 -14.35 1.40 -10.26
CA PRO A 72 -13.30 1.96 -9.40
C PRO A 72 -12.57 0.89 -8.57
N GLU A 73 -13.22 -0.23 -8.24
CA GLU A 73 -12.63 -1.34 -7.49
C GLU A 73 -11.49 -2.04 -8.27
N LEU A 74 -11.42 -1.80 -9.59
CA LEU A 74 -10.37 -2.34 -10.47
C LEU A 74 -9.11 -1.47 -10.50
N ALA A 75 -9.10 -0.28 -9.89
CA ALA A 75 -7.99 0.68 -9.91
C ALA A 75 -6.77 0.26 -9.07
N ARG A 76 -6.45 -1.04 -9.03
CA ARG A 76 -5.38 -1.63 -8.24
C ARG A 76 -4.14 -1.82 -9.09
N LEU A 77 -2.97 -1.50 -8.54
CA LEU A 77 -1.68 -1.64 -9.24
C LEU A 77 -1.46 -3.08 -9.70
N HIS A 78 -0.76 -3.27 -10.83
CA HIS A 78 -0.41 -4.58 -11.40
C HIS A 78 -1.57 -5.54 -11.72
N ARG A 79 -2.83 -5.10 -11.59
CA ARG A 79 -4.00 -5.93 -11.91
C ARG A 79 -3.98 -6.34 -13.40
N THR A 80 -4.22 -7.62 -13.64
CA THR A 80 -4.26 -8.24 -14.98
C THR A 80 -5.69 -8.59 -15.39
N GLY A 81 -5.91 -8.80 -16.70
CA GLY A 81 -7.23 -9.12 -17.27
C GLY A 81 -7.62 -8.19 -18.42
N ILE A 82 -8.74 -8.51 -19.08
CA ILE A 82 -9.29 -7.70 -20.19
C ILE A 82 -9.79 -6.35 -19.68
N VAL A 83 -10.35 -6.33 -18.47
CA VAL A 83 -10.77 -5.12 -17.75
C VAL A 83 -10.07 -5.14 -16.40
N ASN A 84 -9.10 -4.25 -16.24
CA ASN A 84 -8.13 -4.32 -15.14
C ASN A 84 -7.81 -2.96 -14.52
N ALA A 85 -8.58 -1.92 -14.84
CA ALA A 85 -8.37 -0.57 -14.32
C ALA A 85 -9.72 0.14 -14.15
N TRP A 86 -9.69 1.30 -13.49
CA TRP A 86 -10.80 2.24 -13.54
C TRP A 86 -10.65 3.15 -14.75
N THR A 87 -11.77 3.40 -15.45
CA THR A 87 -11.85 4.38 -16.53
C THR A 87 -13.06 5.25 -16.30
N SER A 88 -12.90 6.58 -16.35
CA SER A 88 -14.03 7.49 -16.20
C SER A 88 -14.98 7.46 -17.40
N SER A 89 -16.23 7.88 -17.19
CA SER A 89 -17.16 8.07 -18.31
C SER A 89 -16.68 9.16 -19.27
N ASN A 90 -16.94 8.99 -20.57
CA ASN A 90 -16.61 9.99 -21.58
C ASN A 90 -17.46 11.27 -21.44
N TYR A 91 -18.58 11.21 -20.71
CA TYR A 91 -19.48 12.33 -20.47
C TYR A 91 -19.15 13.11 -19.20
N ASP A 92 -18.25 12.59 -18.36
CA ASP A 92 -17.85 13.23 -17.12
C ASP A 92 -16.72 14.22 -17.38
N ARG A 93 -17.01 15.52 -17.21
CA ARG A 93 -16.02 16.60 -17.43
C ARG A 93 -15.07 16.77 -16.24
N ASN A 94 -15.45 16.31 -15.06
CA ASN A 94 -14.70 16.49 -13.82
C ASN A 94 -14.56 15.16 -13.08
N PRO A 95 -13.90 14.15 -13.70
CA PRO A 95 -13.82 12.83 -13.11
C PRO A 95 -12.98 12.84 -11.84
N TRP A 96 -13.30 11.94 -10.91
CA TRP A 96 -12.48 11.69 -9.75
C TRP A 96 -12.61 10.24 -9.28
N ILE A 97 -11.54 9.74 -8.66
CA ILE A 97 -11.55 8.49 -7.90
C ILE A 97 -11.07 8.77 -6.49
N GLN A 98 -11.70 8.14 -5.51
CA GLN A 98 -11.53 8.39 -4.10
C GLN A 98 -11.32 7.09 -3.33
N VAL A 99 -10.45 7.16 -2.33
CA VAL A 99 -10.21 6.09 -1.37
C VAL A 99 -10.51 6.59 0.03
N ASN A 100 -11.32 5.83 0.77
CA ASN A 100 -11.56 6.03 2.19
C ASN A 100 -10.68 5.08 3.01
N LEU A 101 -9.68 5.61 3.70
CA LEU A 101 -8.73 4.83 4.50
C LEU A 101 -9.33 4.32 5.82
N LEU A 102 -10.59 4.65 6.13
CA LEU A 102 -11.36 4.32 7.35
C LEU A 102 -10.81 4.91 8.66
N ARG A 103 -9.52 5.23 8.70
CA ARG A 103 -8.82 5.88 9.81
C ARG A 103 -7.95 7.02 9.26
N LYS A 104 -7.53 7.94 10.13
CA LYS A 104 -6.57 8.97 9.75
C LYS A 104 -5.20 8.32 9.55
N MET A 105 -4.63 8.49 8.37
CA MET A 105 -3.34 7.96 7.96
C MET A 105 -2.46 9.11 7.49
N ARG A 106 -1.14 8.89 7.50
CA ARG A 106 -0.19 9.79 6.85
C ARG A 106 0.08 9.29 5.43
N VAL A 107 -0.32 10.06 4.43
CA VAL A 107 -0.13 9.74 3.01
C VAL A 107 1.01 10.59 2.47
N THR A 108 2.01 9.94 1.92
CA THR A 108 3.26 10.58 1.46
C THR A 108 3.42 10.54 -0.05
N GLY A 109 2.57 9.81 -0.77
CA GLY A 109 2.62 9.79 -2.22
C GLY A 109 1.62 8.86 -2.86
N VAL A 110 1.74 8.76 -4.18
CA VAL A 110 0.92 7.90 -5.02
C VAL A 110 1.75 7.33 -6.17
N VAL A 111 1.51 6.06 -6.48
CA VAL A 111 2.05 5.38 -7.66
C VAL A 111 0.93 5.18 -8.64
N THR A 112 1.11 5.58 -9.90
CA THR A 112 0.08 5.45 -10.95
C THR A 112 0.56 4.58 -12.10
N GLN A 113 -0.39 3.91 -12.75
CA GLN A 113 -0.20 3.06 -13.92
C GLN A 113 -1.41 3.18 -14.86
N GLY A 114 -1.19 3.14 -16.17
CA GLY A 114 -2.26 3.16 -17.17
C GLY A 114 -2.91 1.79 -17.37
N ALA A 115 -3.62 1.59 -18.48
CA ALA A 115 -4.04 0.28 -18.97
C ALA A 115 -4.16 0.25 -20.49
N SER A 116 -4.62 -0.87 -21.04
CA SER A 116 -4.89 -0.99 -22.47
C SER A 116 -6.28 -1.54 -22.73
N ARG A 117 -6.94 -0.95 -23.71
CA ARG A 117 -8.27 -1.35 -24.16
C ARG A 117 -8.25 -1.57 -25.67
N ALA A 118 -8.61 -2.78 -26.10
CA ALA A 118 -8.63 -3.16 -27.53
C ALA A 118 -7.33 -2.77 -28.29
N GLY A 119 -6.16 -3.05 -27.70
CA GLY A 119 -4.86 -2.71 -28.29
C GLY A 119 -4.45 -1.23 -28.20
N SER A 120 -5.29 -0.38 -27.62
CA SER A 120 -5.02 1.05 -27.43
C SER A 120 -4.51 1.33 -26.02
N ALA A 121 -3.41 2.06 -25.88
CA ALA A 121 -2.92 2.54 -24.59
C ALA A 121 -3.76 3.72 -24.06
N GLU A 122 -4.26 3.58 -22.83
CA GLU A 122 -5.04 4.60 -22.13
C GLU A 122 -4.41 4.86 -20.77
N TYR A 123 -4.14 6.11 -20.46
CA TYR A 123 -3.41 6.47 -19.25
C TYR A 123 -3.63 7.92 -18.85
N LEU A 124 -3.40 8.19 -17.58
CA LEU A 124 -3.48 9.50 -16.98
C LEU A 124 -2.17 10.29 -17.21
N LYS A 125 -2.22 11.42 -17.93
CA LYS A 125 -1.03 12.25 -18.20
C LYS A 125 -0.73 13.22 -17.07
N THR A 126 -1.75 13.91 -16.58
CA THR A 126 -1.62 14.83 -15.44
C THR A 126 -2.85 14.76 -14.56
N PHE A 127 -2.65 14.99 -13.27
CA PHE A 127 -3.71 14.92 -12.28
C PHE A 127 -3.42 15.82 -11.08
N ARG A 128 -4.46 16.08 -10.30
CA ARG A 128 -4.38 16.77 -9.01
C ARG A 128 -4.80 15.82 -7.91
N VAL A 129 -4.28 16.03 -6.71
CA VAL A 129 -4.66 15.25 -5.53
C VAL A 129 -5.45 16.16 -4.59
N ALA A 130 -6.67 15.75 -4.30
CA ALA A 130 -7.50 16.34 -3.25
C ALA A 130 -7.54 15.39 -2.05
N TYR A 131 -7.65 15.96 -0.86
CA TYR A 131 -7.68 15.20 0.38
C TYR A 131 -8.65 15.80 1.38
N SER A 132 -9.12 14.97 2.30
CA SER A 132 -10.07 15.37 3.34
C SER A 132 -9.96 14.50 4.58
N VAL A 133 -10.34 15.07 5.72
CA VAL A 133 -10.41 14.37 7.02
C VAL A 133 -11.83 13.90 7.30
N ASP A 134 -12.84 14.58 6.76
CA ASP A 134 -14.27 14.35 7.04
C ASP A 134 -15.06 13.83 5.83
N GLY A 135 -14.45 13.82 4.64
CA GLY A 135 -15.09 13.42 3.38
C GLY A 135 -16.08 14.44 2.84
N ARG A 136 -16.21 15.63 3.46
CA ARG A 136 -17.13 16.70 3.03
C ARG A 136 -16.36 17.85 2.42
N LYS A 137 -15.33 18.34 3.11
CA LYS A 137 -14.49 19.45 2.63
C LYS A 137 -13.17 18.89 2.10
N PHE A 138 -12.97 19.02 0.79
CA PHE A 138 -11.74 18.61 0.13
C PHE A 138 -10.82 19.82 -0.07
N GLN A 139 -9.54 19.61 0.20
CA GLN A 139 -8.47 20.55 -0.10
C GLN A 139 -7.53 19.92 -1.11
N PHE A 140 -6.92 20.72 -1.98
CA PHE A 140 -5.94 20.23 -2.93
C PHE A 140 -4.53 20.37 -2.37
N VAL A 141 -3.65 19.41 -2.73
CA VAL A 141 -2.22 19.55 -2.47
C VAL A 141 -1.72 20.80 -3.18
N GLN A 142 -1.07 21.69 -2.44
CA GLN A 142 -0.53 22.95 -2.96
C GLN A 142 0.90 22.76 -3.45
N ASN A 143 1.33 23.61 -4.36
CA ASN A 143 2.73 23.66 -4.77
C ASN A 143 3.60 24.25 -3.64
N THR A 144 4.89 23.93 -3.60
CA THR A 144 5.82 24.40 -2.56
C THR A 144 5.93 25.92 -2.49
N GLU A 145 5.70 26.61 -3.61
CA GLU A 145 5.71 28.07 -3.72
C GLU A 145 4.38 28.74 -3.34
N GLY A 146 3.35 27.97 -2.97
CA GLY A 146 2.02 28.49 -2.61
C GLY A 146 1.22 29.12 -3.76
N SER A 147 1.70 28.97 -5.00
CA SER A 147 1.13 29.58 -6.22
C SER A 147 -0.06 28.80 -6.83
N GLY A 148 -0.76 28.00 -6.01
CA GLY A 148 -1.95 27.24 -6.40
C GLY A 148 -1.79 25.72 -6.30
N ASP A 149 -2.78 25.03 -6.85
CA ASP A 149 -2.92 23.57 -6.73
C ASP A 149 -1.82 22.84 -7.52
N LYS A 150 -1.12 21.92 -6.85
CA LYS A 150 -0.06 21.12 -7.45
C LYS A 150 -0.63 20.18 -8.51
N VAL A 151 -0.11 20.30 -9.73
CA VAL A 151 -0.40 19.38 -10.84
C VAL A 151 0.71 18.34 -10.90
N PHE A 152 0.35 17.08 -10.70
CA PHE A 152 1.26 15.94 -10.78
C PHE A 152 1.34 15.42 -12.21
N VAL A 153 2.55 15.04 -12.61
CA VAL A 153 2.80 14.35 -13.87
C VAL A 153 2.54 12.86 -13.66
N GLY A 154 1.61 12.31 -14.43
CA GLY A 154 1.25 10.90 -14.44
C GLY A 154 2.11 10.08 -15.39
N ASN A 155 1.46 9.14 -16.06
CA ASN A 155 2.08 8.13 -16.91
C ASN A 155 2.37 8.65 -18.32
N MET A 156 3.35 8.03 -18.97
CA MET A 156 3.67 8.25 -20.39
C MET A 156 3.22 7.08 -21.28
N ASP A 157 2.86 5.96 -20.67
CA ASP A 157 2.49 4.70 -21.30
C ASP A 157 1.41 3.96 -20.49
N ASN A 158 1.03 2.76 -20.96
CA ASN A 158 0.01 1.92 -20.33
C ASN A 158 0.53 1.09 -19.15
N ASN A 159 1.83 0.77 -19.10
CA ASN A 159 2.38 -0.21 -18.17
C ASN A 159 3.43 0.36 -17.21
N GLY A 160 4.15 1.41 -17.60
CA GLY A 160 5.15 2.05 -16.77
C GLY A 160 4.55 2.59 -15.48
N LEU A 161 5.26 2.40 -14.38
CA LEU A 161 4.90 2.95 -13.09
C LEU A 161 5.40 4.38 -12.99
N LYS A 162 4.54 5.29 -12.52
CA LYS A 162 4.93 6.65 -12.16
C LYS A 162 4.75 6.87 -10.67
N VAL A 163 5.85 7.09 -9.96
CA VAL A 163 5.84 7.45 -8.54
C VAL A 163 5.80 8.97 -8.41
N ASN A 164 4.87 9.47 -7.60
CA ASN A 164 4.77 10.87 -7.22
C ASN A 164 4.73 10.96 -5.69
N LEU A 165 5.82 11.43 -5.09
CA LEU A 165 5.88 11.73 -3.65
C LEU A 165 5.39 13.16 -3.41
N PHE A 166 4.74 13.36 -2.27
CA PHE A 166 4.31 14.67 -1.79
C PHE A 166 5.45 15.29 -0.99
N ASP A 167 5.74 16.57 -1.23
CA ASP A 167 6.81 17.28 -0.52
C ASP A 167 6.44 17.44 0.97
N ILE A 168 5.14 17.55 1.25
CA ILE A 168 4.58 17.60 2.59
C ILE A 168 3.66 16.38 2.77
N PRO A 169 3.94 15.48 3.74
CA PRO A 169 3.04 14.39 4.10
C PRO A 169 1.65 14.89 4.51
N LEU A 170 0.60 14.20 4.06
CA LEU A 170 -0.79 14.57 4.32
C LEU A 170 -1.38 13.71 5.42
N GLU A 171 -1.98 14.31 6.46
CA GLU A 171 -2.68 13.57 7.52
C GLU A 171 -4.19 13.54 7.27
N VAL A 172 -4.66 12.46 6.66
CA VAL A 172 -5.97 12.44 5.97
C VAL A 172 -6.66 11.09 6.11
N GLN A 173 -7.97 11.08 5.89
CA GLN A 173 -8.77 9.84 5.82
C GLN A 173 -9.23 9.56 4.40
N TYR A 174 -9.55 10.61 3.64
CA TYR A 174 -10.02 10.52 2.27
C TYR A 174 -8.97 11.10 1.34
N VAL A 175 -8.58 10.33 0.32
CA VAL A 175 -7.71 10.79 -0.76
C VAL A 175 -8.47 10.67 -2.06
N ARG A 176 -8.42 11.71 -2.89
CA ARG A 176 -9.10 11.78 -4.18
C ARG A 176 -8.11 12.17 -5.26
N LEU A 177 -7.98 11.34 -6.28
CA LEU A 177 -7.25 11.66 -7.50
C LEU A 177 -8.23 12.27 -8.51
N VAL A 178 -7.87 13.43 -9.04
CA VAL A 178 -8.67 14.19 -10.00
C VAL A 178 -7.88 14.30 -11.31
N PRO A 179 -8.22 13.48 -12.33
CA PRO A 179 -7.62 13.61 -13.65
C PRO A 179 -7.76 15.01 -14.25
N VAL A 180 -6.71 15.51 -14.89
CA VAL A 180 -6.71 16.80 -15.59
C VAL A 180 -6.52 16.58 -17.10
N ILE A 181 -5.47 15.84 -17.48
CA ILE A 181 -5.22 15.48 -18.88
C ILE A 181 -5.04 13.97 -18.98
N CYS A 182 -5.70 13.36 -19.96
CA CYS A 182 -5.69 11.93 -20.20
C CYS A 182 -5.31 11.62 -21.65
N HIS A 183 -4.69 10.47 -21.89
CA HIS A 183 -4.43 9.97 -23.23
C HIS A 183 -5.52 8.99 -23.64
N ARG A 184 -6.32 9.36 -24.66
CA ARG A 184 -7.51 8.64 -25.17
C ARG A 184 -8.65 8.49 -24.14
N GLY A 185 -8.38 7.94 -22.97
CA GLY A 185 -9.32 7.80 -21.87
C GLY A 185 -8.62 8.04 -20.52
N CYS A 186 -9.36 8.55 -19.54
CA CYS A 186 -8.85 8.68 -18.18
C CYS A 186 -8.90 7.33 -17.49
N THR A 187 -7.85 6.53 -17.73
CA THR A 187 -7.71 5.18 -17.21
C THR A 187 -6.57 5.12 -16.19
N LEU A 188 -6.82 4.47 -15.05
CA LEU A 188 -5.90 4.48 -13.92
C LEU A 188 -5.96 3.17 -13.11
N ARG A 189 -4.77 2.67 -12.79
CA ARG A 189 -4.45 1.79 -11.67
C ARG A 189 -3.50 2.55 -10.76
N PHE A 190 -3.68 2.46 -9.44
CA PHE A 190 -2.80 3.19 -8.53
C PHE A 190 -2.62 2.50 -7.19
N GLU A 191 -1.59 2.93 -6.46
CA GLU A 191 -1.32 2.56 -5.08
C GLU A 191 -1.03 3.84 -4.28
N LEU A 192 -1.56 3.93 -3.07
CA LEU A 192 -1.28 5.03 -2.15
C LEU A 192 -0.09 4.65 -1.28
N LEU A 193 0.83 5.58 -1.08
CA LEU A 193 1.99 5.39 -0.22
C LEU A 193 1.80 6.17 1.08
N GLY A 194 2.18 5.55 2.20
CA GLY A 194 2.03 6.18 3.49
C GLY A 194 2.36 5.27 4.67
N CYS A 195 1.89 5.69 5.85
CA CYS A 195 2.00 4.95 7.10
C CYS A 195 0.92 5.39 8.11
N GLU A 196 0.81 4.67 9.22
CA GLU A 196 -0.01 5.08 10.36
C GLU A 196 0.62 6.25 11.11
N LEU A 197 -0.20 7.17 11.64
CA LEU A 197 0.27 8.36 12.36
C LEU A 197 1.14 8.04 13.59
N ASN A 198 0.88 6.90 14.23
CA ASN A 198 1.57 6.47 15.45
C ASN A 198 2.88 5.71 15.17
N GLY A 199 3.34 5.65 13.92
CA GLY A 199 4.61 5.02 13.55
C GLY A 199 4.62 3.49 13.62
N CYS A 200 3.46 2.82 13.64
CA CYS A 200 3.36 1.35 13.77
C CYS A 200 2.97 0.61 12.48
N ALA A 201 3.32 1.16 11.32
CA ALA A 201 3.03 0.53 10.03
C ALA A 201 4.21 -0.29 9.47
N GLU A 202 5.37 -0.26 10.12
CA GLU A 202 6.55 -0.96 9.60
C GLU A 202 6.41 -2.48 9.78
N PRO A 203 6.80 -3.27 8.75
CA PRO A 203 6.76 -4.72 8.86
C PRO A 203 7.75 -5.19 9.91
N LEU A 204 7.34 -6.14 10.75
CA LEU A 204 8.19 -6.70 11.81
C LEU A 204 9.27 -7.66 11.28
N GLY A 205 9.40 -7.83 9.97
CA GLY A 205 10.51 -8.58 9.35
C GLY A 205 10.21 -10.02 8.94
N LEU A 206 8.93 -10.43 8.84
CA LEU A 206 8.60 -11.73 8.24
C LEU A 206 8.94 -11.80 6.76
N LYS A 207 8.65 -10.75 5.99
CA LYS A 207 8.91 -10.70 4.54
C LYS A 207 10.40 -10.65 4.22
N ASP A 208 11.13 -9.74 4.87
CA ASP A 208 12.54 -9.48 4.56
C ASP A 208 13.52 -10.42 5.29
N SER A 209 13.00 -11.45 5.95
CA SER A 209 13.78 -12.45 6.69
C SER A 209 14.57 -11.92 7.90
N THR A 210 14.27 -10.71 8.38
CA THR A 210 14.82 -10.16 9.64
C THR A 210 14.43 -11.02 10.84
N ILE A 211 13.21 -11.60 10.83
CA ILE A 211 12.83 -12.66 11.77
C ILE A 211 13.44 -13.97 11.26
N PRO A 212 14.44 -14.56 11.94
CA PRO A 212 15.05 -15.82 11.52
C PRO A 212 14.08 -17.01 11.60
N ASP A 213 14.30 -18.01 10.75
CA ASP A 213 13.44 -19.21 10.61
C ASP A 213 13.18 -19.92 11.95
N LYS A 214 14.17 -19.94 12.85
CA LYS A 214 14.08 -20.56 14.18
C LYS A 214 12.99 -19.95 15.07
N GLN A 215 12.55 -18.73 14.78
CA GLN A 215 11.50 -18.03 15.53
C GLN A 215 10.10 -18.33 15.01
N ILE A 216 9.97 -19.07 13.91
CA ILE A 216 8.68 -19.44 13.33
C ILE A 216 8.43 -20.91 13.60
N THR A 217 7.43 -21.19 14.43
CA THR A 217 7.07 -22.54 14.88
C THR A 217 5.59 -22.80 14.65
N ALA A 218 5.17 -24.06 14.55
CA ALA A 218 3.77 -24.41 14.38
C ALA A 218 3.46 -25.72 15.11
N SER A 219 2.16 -26.01 15.25
CA SER A 219 1.67 -27.29 15.77
C SER A 219 2.07 -28.48 14.92
N SER A 220 1.96 -28.34 13.59
CA SER A 220 2.24 -29.39 12.63
C SER A 220 2.64 -28.81 11.26
N PHE A 221 3.12 -29.67 10.37
CA PHE A 221 3.42 -29.29 8.98
C PHE A 221 3.23 -30.47 8.03
N TYR A 222 2.74 -30.18 6.82
CA TYR A 222 2.50 -31.17 5.79
C TYR A 222 3.78 -31.54 5.03
N LYS A 223 3.97 -32.84 4.76
CA LYS A 223 5.07 -33.36 3.94
C LYS A 223 4.51 -33.98 2.67
N THR A 224 4.79 -33.37 1.52
CA THR A 224 4.39 -33.93 0.23
C THR A 224 5.16 -35.23 -0.02
N TRP A 225 4.42 -36.33 -0.23
CA TRP A 225 4.96 -37.69 -0.40
C TRP A 225 5.84 -38.19 0.75
N GLY A 226 5.70 -37.63 1.96
CA GLY A 226 6.52 -38.01 3.12
C GLY A 226 7.99 -37.61 3.03
N LEU A 227 8.38 -36.81 2.02
CA LEU A 227 9.76 -36.41 1.78
C LEU A 227 10.06 -35.06 2.44
N SER A 228 11.11 -35.01 3.26
CA SER A 228 11.55 -33.78 3.95
C SER A 228 11.92 -32.64 2.99
N ALA A 229 12.34 -32.96 1.76
CA ALA A 229 12.68 -31.98 0.73
C ALA A 229 11.45 -31.30 0.10
N PHE A 230 10.25 -31.88 0.27
CA PHE A 230 8.99 -31.37 -0.28
C PHE A 230 8.01 -31.07 0.87
N SER A 231 8.49 -30.38 1.91
CA SER A 231 7.75 -30.12 3.14
C SER A 231 7.36 -28.65 3.29
N TRP A 232 6.14 -28.42 3.76
CA TRP A 232 5.55 -27.09 3.95
C TRP A 232 5.85 -26.56 5.36
N TYR A 233 7.14 -26.36 5.62
CA TYR A 233 7.60 -25.95 6.94
C TYR A 233 7.05 -24.59 7.39
N PRO A 234 6.90 -24.37 8.71
CA PRO A 234 6.39 -23.11 9.26
C PRO A 234 7.16 -21.88 8.81
N PHE A 235 8.49 -21.97 8.70
CA PHE A 235 9.34 -20.84 8.31
C PHE A 235 9.13 -20.36 6.86
N TYR A 236 8.40 -21.11 6.03
CA TYR A 236 7.97 -20.64 4.71
C TYR A 236 6.74 -19.74 4.75
N ALA A 237 6.09 -19.55 5.91
CA ALA A 237 4.94 -18.66 6.11
C ALA A 237 5.33 -17.16 6.08
N ARG A 238 6.02 -16.75 5.02
CA ARG A 238 6.48 -15.37 4.78
C ARG A 238 5.65 -14.75 3.67
N LEU A 239 5.34 -13.47 3.80
CA LEU A 239 4.55 -12.74 2.81
C LEU A 239 5.32 -12.63 1.48
N ASP A 240 4.61 -12.81 0.37
CA ASP A 240 5.12 -12.76 -1.02
C ASP A 240 6.24 -13.76 -1.32
N ASN A 241 6.36 -14.82 -0.51
CA ASN A 241 7.37 -15.84 -0.72
C ASN A 241 7.14 -16.57 -2.05
N GLN A 242 8.21 -16.72 -2.83
CA GLN A 242 8.19 -17.32 -4.16
C GLN A 242 8.92 -18.66 -4.14
N GLY A 243 8.40 -19.64 -4.88
CA GLY A 243 9.04 -20.95 -4.99
C GLY A 243 8.02 -22.08 -5.13
N LYS A 244 8.52 -23.32 -5.22
CA LYS A 244 7.67 -24.52 -5.26
C LYS A 244 7.00 -24.83 -3.92
N PHE A 245 7.69 -24.53 -2.82
CA PHE A 245 7.19 -24.60 -1.45
C PHE A 245 7.39 -23.23 -0.84
N ASN A 246 6.31 -22.47 -0.74
CA ASN A 246 6.37 -21.05 -0.43
C ASN A 246 5.39 -20.62 0.66
N ALA A 247 4.81 -21.57 1.38
CA ALA A 247 3.93 -21.30 2.50
C ALA A 247 4.03 -22.40 3.57
N TRP A 248 3.31 -22.20 4.67
CA TRP A 248 3.06 -23.22 5.67
C TRP A 248 1.70 -23.88 5.43
N THR A 249 1.68 -25.20 5.58
CA THR A 249 0.46 -26.00 5.51
C THR A 249 0.46 -26.94 6.70
N ALA A 250 -0.61 -26.90 7.50
CA ALA A 250 -0.77 -27.82 8.62
C ALA A 250 -0.93 -29.27 8.13
N GLN A 251 -0.52 -30.25 8.95
CA GLN A 251 -0.64 -31.66 8.60
C GLN A 251 -2.11 -32.11 8.53
N THR A 252 -2.95 -31.53 9.40
CA THR A 252 -4.40 -31.78 9.48
C THR A 252 -5.16 -30.46 9.39
N ASN A 253 -6.36 -30.46 8.80
CA ASN A 253 -7.21 -29.29 8.70
C ASN A 253 -8.04 -29.04 9.98
N SER A 254 -7.44 -29.28 11.14
CA SER A 254 -8.07 -29.11 12.45
C SER A 254 -8.08 -27.65 12.90
N ALA A 255 -9.14 -27.23 13.59
CA ALA A 255 -9.23 -25.88 14.14
C ALA A 255 -8.26 -25.61 15.32
N SER A 256 -7.55 -26.65 15.79
CA SER A 256 -6.54 -26.59 16.86
C SER A 256 -5.13 -26.29 16.35
N GLU A 257 -4.91 -26.27 15.03
CA GLU A 257 -3.60 -25.98 14.48
C GLU A 257 -3.23 -24.52 14.69
N TRP A 258 -1.96 -24.27 14.96
CA TRP A 258 -1.45 -22.94 15.23
C TRP A 258 -0.11 -22.70 14.55
N LEU A 259 0.12 -21.44 14.20
CA LEU A 259 1.41 -20.91 13.75
C LEU A 259 1.81 -19.82 14.75
N GLN A 260 3.01 -19.94 15.30
CA GLN A 260 3.55 -19.04 16.31
C GLN A 260 4.82 -18.39 15.78
N ILE A 261 4.92 -17.09 16.03
CA ILE A 261 6.07 -16.27 15.66
C ILE A 261 6.61 -15.66 16.95
N ASP A 262 7.85 -15.99 17.28
CA ASP A 262 8.59 -15.36 18.37
C ASP A 262 9.20 -14.03 17.88
N LEU A 263 8.77 -12.91 18.47
CA LEU A 263 9.28 -11.58 18.14
C LEU A 263 10.58 -11.22 18.88
N GLY A 264 11.05 -12.11 19.78
CA GLY A 264 12.27 -11.97 20.59
C GLY A 264 12.23 -10.90 21.68
N SER A 265 11.41 -9.87 21.51
CA SER A 265 11.22 -8.74 22.44
C SER A 265 9.75 -8.33 22.45
N LEU A 266 9.31 -7.64 23.51
CA LEU A 266 7.95 -7.11 23.56
C LEU A 266 7.76 -6.07 22.44
N ARG A 267 6.81 -6.34 21.53
CA ARG A 267 6.47 -5.47 20.39
C ARG A 267 4.99 -5.14 20.39
N ARG A 268 4.65 -3.96 19.88
CA ARG A 268 3.25 -3.54 19.66
C ARG A 268 2.81 -4.01 18.27
N VAL A 269 1.99 -5.06 18.22
CA VAL A 269 1.40 -5.58 16.97
C VAL A 269 0.07 -4.88 16.71
N THR A 270 -0.04 -4.17 15.59
CA THR A 270 -1.24 -3.39 15.22
C THR A 270 -2.12 -4.08 14.18
N GLY A 271 -1.57 -5.05 13.44
CA GLY A 271 -2.29 -5.77 12.41
C GLY A 271 -1.50 -6.96 11.87
N ILE A 272 -2.18 -7.81 11.11
CA ILE A 272 -1.61 -9.00 10.47
C ILE A 272 -2.08 -9.00 9.00
N ILE A 273 -1.13 -9.14 8.09
CA ILE A 273 -1.40 -9.37 6.66
C ILE A 273 -1.25 -10.87 6.42
N THR A 274 -2.30 -11.48 5.87
CA THR A 274 -2.33 -12.92 5.55
C THR A 274 -2.40 -13.13 4.05
N GLN A 275 -1.70 -14.14 3.55
CA GLN A 275 -1.70 -14.50 2.14
C GLN A 275 -1.88 -16.02 2.00
N GLY A 276 -2.73 -16.42 1.07
CA GLY A 276 -2.88 -17.83 0.69
C GLY A 276 -1.77 -18.28 -0.25
N ALA A 277 -1.71 -19.59 -0.50
CA ALA A 277 -0.75 -20.17 -1.42
C ALA A 277 -1.46 -20.95 -2.52
N ARG A 278 -0.72 -21.26 -3.58
CA ARG A 278 -1.20 -22.11 -4.66
C ARG A 278 -0.34 -23.35 -4.73
N ASP A 279 -0.95 -24.50 -4.53
CA ASP A 279 -0.31 -25.81 -4.56
C ASP A 279 -0.86 -26.62 -5.73
N PHE A 280 0.02 -27.04 -6.66
CA PHE A 280 -0.34 -27.79 -7.88
C PHE A 280 -1.59 -27.25 -8.62
N GLY A 281 -1.77 -25.94 -8.67
CA GLY A 281 -2.91 -25.30 -9.33
C GLY A 281 -4.12 -25.08 -8.44
N HIS A 282 -4.20 -25.72 -7.27
CA HIS A 282 -5.24 -25.52 -6.25
C HIS A 282 -4.89 -24.34 -5.34
N ILE A 283 -5.85 -23.44 -5.13
CA ILE A 283 -5.69 -22.28 -4.25
C ILE A 283 -6.10 -22.70 -2.84
N GLN A 284 -5.20 -22.53 -1.88
CA GLN A 284 -5.43 -22.81 -0.47
C GLN A 284 -5.24 -21.53 0.33
N TYR A 285 -6.19 -21.22 1.20
CA TYR A 285 -6.15 -20.02 2.04
C TYR A 285 -6.94 -20.24 3.33
N VAL A 286 -6.57 -19.46 4.35
CA VAL A 286 -7.27 -19.45 5.64
C VAL A 286 -8.38 -18.42 5.56
N ALA A 287 -9.64 -18.86 5.68
CA ALA A 287 -10.80 -17.97 5.59
C ALA A 287 -11.05 -17.18 6.90
N ALA A 288 -10.75 -17.79 8.05
CA ALA A 288 -10.90 -17.17 9.36
C ALA A 288 -9.86 -17.74 10.33
N TYR A 289 -9.36 -16.89 11.22
CA TYR A 289 -8.40 -17.27 12.25
C TYR A 289 -8.67 -16.50 13.54
N ARG A 290 -8.09 -16.98 14.65
CA ARG A 290 -8.05 -16.29 15.94
C ARG A 290 -6.60 -15.96 16.26
N VAL A 291 -6.38 -14.84 16.94
CA VAL A 291 -5.05 -14.42 17.38
C VAL A 291 -4.94 -14.64 18.87
N ALA A 292 -3.90 -15.35 19.30
CA ALA A 292 -3.49 -15.47 20.69
C ALA A 292 -2.11 -14.82 20.85
N TYR A 293 -1.82 -14.27 22.03
CA TYR A 293 -0.54 -13.66 22.36
C TYR A 293 -0.11 -14.09 23.77
N SER A 294 1.20 -14.09 24.01
CA SER A 294 1.84 -14.38 25.30
C SER A 294 3.01 -13.44 25.54
#